data_AF-A0A5P1RA71-F1
#
_entry.id   AF-A0A5P1RA71-F1
#
_cell.length_a   1.000
_cell.length_b   1.000
_cell.length_c   1.000
_cell.angle_alpha   90.00
_cell.angle_beta   90.00
_cell.angle_gamma   90.00
#
_symmetry.space_group_name_H-M   'P 1'
#
loop_
_entity.id
_entity.type
_entity.pdbx_description
1 polymer ?
#
loop_
_entity_poly.entity_id
_entity_poly.type
_entity_poly.pdbx_seq_one_letter_code
_entity_poly.pdbx_strand_id
1 'polypeptide(L)' 'MNQEIDIKLDSNGNIDTNYYIQEAHRLRSDYNAELFSAAKNSLKKALVKLLAFEFPKASARRPAHH' A
#
# COMPACT_ATOMS: atom_id res chain seq x y z
N MET A 1 -16.98 11.51 28.81
CA MET A 1 -16.11 10.45 28.27
C MET A 1 -14.73 10.67 28.85
N ASN A 2 -14.38 9.96 29.92
CA ASN A 2 -13.03 10.03 30.47
C ASN A 2 -12.15 9.19 29.55
N GLN A 3 -11.34 9.85 28.72
CA GLN A 3 -10.29 9.18 27.98
C GLN A 3 -9.19 8.86 28.99
N GLU A 4 -9.28 7.70 29.64
CA GLU A 4 -8.12 7.10 30.30
C GLU A 4 -7.08 6.84 29.22
N ILE A 5 -6.14 7.76 29.09
CA ILE A 5 -4.96 7.59 28.26
C ILE A 5 -4.05 6.67 29.05
N ASP A 6 -4.06 5.38 28.71
CA ASP A 6 -3.13 4.40 29.27
C ASP A 6 -1.74 4.67 28.66
N ILE A 7 -0.82 5.17 29.49
CA ILE A 7 0.53 5.55 29.08
C ILE A 7 1.46 4.38 29.37
N LYS A 8 2.17 3.91 28.33
CA LYS A 8 3.18 2.88 28.46
C LYS A 8 4.39 3.43 29.20
N LEU A 9 4.68 2.82 30.35
CA LEU A 9 5.83 3.14 31.17
C LEU A 9 6.93 2.07 31.04
N ASP A 10 8.17 2.49 31.22
CA ASP A 10 9.35 1.65 31.31
C ASP A 10 9.44 0.96 32.69
N SER A 11 10.48 0.14 32.90
CA SER A 11 10.71 -0.57 34.17
C SER A 11 10.92 0.35 35.37
N ASN A 12 11.22 1.63 35.12
CA ASN A 12 11.51 2.63 36.13
C ASN A 12 10.28 3.54 36.39
N GLY A 13 9.15 3.28 35.71
CA GLY A 13 7.93 4.07 35.82
C GLY A 13 7.96 5.39 35.03
N ASN A 14 8.94 5.60 34.16
CA ASN A 14 8.98 6.74 33.24
C ASN A 14 8.28 6.40 31.93
N ILE A 15 7.92 7.40 31.14
CA ILE A 15 7.35 7.18 29.80
C ILE A 15 8.32 6.39 28.94
N ASP A 16 7.88 5.24 28.43
CA ASP A 16 8.69 4.39 27.56
C ASP A 16 8.83 5.03 26.18
N THR A 17 9.80 5.92 26.06
CA THR A 17 10.01 6.72 24.85
C THR A 17 10.41 5.83 23.68
N ASN A 18 11.15 4.75 23.95
CA ASN A 18 11.58 3.80 22.93
C ASN A 18 10.40 3.07 22.32
N TYR A 19 9.45 2.62 23.15
CA TYR A 19 8.20 2.03 22.68
C TYR A 19 7.46 2.97 21.72
N TYR A 20 7.27 4.23 22.10
CA TYR A 20 6.53 5.18 21.27
C TYR A 20 7.27 5.57 19.98
N ILE A 21 8.60 5.67 20.00
CA ILE A 21 9.40 5.90 18.80
C ILE A 21 9.25 4.72 17.83
N GLN A 22 9.37 3.48 18.33
CA GLN A 22 9.20 2.29 17.51
C GLN A 22 7.79 2.20 16.92
N GLU A 23 6.76 2.50 17.72
CA GLU A 23 5.39 2.50 17.25
C GLU A 23 5.14 3.57 16.18
N ALA A 24 5.73 4.77 16.33
CA ALA A 24 5.67 5.81 15.31
C ALA A 24 6.34 5.37 14.00
N HIS A 25 7.48 4.68 14.08
CA HIS A 25 8.13 4.10 12.90
C HIS A 25 7.28 3.02 12.23
N ARG A 26 6.63 2.16 13.03
CA ARG A 26 5.73 1.12 12.55
C ARG A 26 4.53 1.71 11.80
N LEU A 27 3.84 2.67 12.42
CA LEU A 27 2.71 3.38 11.80
C LEU A 27 3.10 4.07 10.49
N ARG A 28 4.27 4.71 10.45
CA ARG A 28 4.78 5.35 9.24
C ARG A 28 5.10 4.34 8.14
N SER A 29 5.66 3.19 8.50
CA SER A 29 5.94 2.10 7.56
C SER A 29 4.65 1.53 6.97
N ASP A 30 3.65 1.26 7.82
CA ASP A 30 2.36 0.71 7.40
C ASP A 30 1.64 1.67 6.45
N TYR A 31 1.59 2.97 6.79
CA TYR A 31 1.05 4.00 5.91
C TYR A 31 1.76 4.06 4.55
N ASN A 32 3.10 4.06 4.57
CA ASN A 32 3.89 4.07 3.34
C ASN A 32 3.69 2.80 2.51
N ALA A 33 3.58 1.64 3.14
CA ALA A 33 3.33 0.37 2.46
C ALA A 33 1.96 0.37 1.78
N GLU A 34 0.93 0.89 2.44
CA GLU A 34 -0.41 1.05 1.87
C GLU A 34 -0.38 2.00 0.66
N LEU A 35 0.28 3.16 0.80
CA LEU A 35 0.46 4.13 -0.27
C LEU A 35 1.24 3.56 -1.46
N PHE A 36 2.33 2.85 -1.21
CA PHE A 36 3.11 2.17 -2.24
C PHE A 36 2.32 1.06 -2.92
N SER A 37 1.52 0.30 -2.17
CA SER A 37 0.68 -0.76 -2.73
C SER A 37 -0.37 -0.19 -3.68
N ALA A 38 -1.01 0.93 -3.29
CA ALA A 38 -1.99 1.64 -4.11
C ALA A 38 -1.32 2.26 -5.36
N ALA A 39 -0.17 2.89 -5.19
CA ALA A 39 0.61 3.48 -6.27
C ALA A 39 1.11 2.42 -7.27
N LYS A 40 1.62 1.28 -6.78
CA LYS A 40 2.10 0.17 -7.61
C LYS A 40 0.98 -0.43 -8.46
N ASN A 41 -0.21 -0.60 -7.89
CA ASN A 41 -1.37 -1.09 -8.62
C ASN A 41 -1.82 -0.12 -9.72
N SER A 42 -1.79 1.18 -9.44
CA SER A 42 -2.10 2.22 -10.43
C SER A 42 -1.05 2.28 -11.54
N LEU A 43 0.24 2.23 -11.20
CA LEU A 43 1.34 2.22 -12.16
C LEU A 43 1.31 0.97 -13.06
N LYS A 44 1.08 -0.21 -12.47
CA LYS A 44 0.94 -1.46 -13.23
C LYS A 44 -0.22 -1.39 -14.21
N LYS A 45 -1.37 -0.83 -13.79
CA LYS A 45 -2.53 -0.62 -14.68
C LYS A 45 -2.22 0.36 -15.81
N ALA A 46 -1.50 1.46 -15.53
CA ALA A 46 -1.10 2.43 -16.54
C ALA A 46 -0.13 1.81 -17.57
N LEU A 47 0.88 1.06 -17.11
CA LEU A 47 1.82 0.36 -17.99
C LEU A 47 1.14 -0.71 -18.84
N VAL A 48 0.26 -1.54 -18.26
CA VAL A 48 -0.51 -2.52 -19.04
C VAL A 48 -1.40 -1.85 -20.07
N LYS A 49 -2.03 -0.72 -19.75
CA LYS A 49 -2.84 0.03 -20.73
C LYS A 49 -1.99 0.59 -21.87
N LEU A 50 -0.82 1.16 -21.57
CA LEU A 50 0.11 1.67 -22.57
C LEU A 50 0.58 0.56 -23.51
N LEU A 51 1.03 -0.57 -22.95
CA LEU A 51 1.50 -1.72 -23.72
C LEU A 51 0.37 -2.43 -24.49
N ALA A 52 -0.84 -2.47 -23.93
CA ALA A 52 -2.00 -3.03 -24.62
C ALA A 52 -2.56 -2.11 -25.72
N PHE A 53 -2.21 -0.81 -25.69
CA PHE A 53 -2.56 0.12 -26.76
C PHE A 53 -1.67 -0.08 -27.99
N GLU A 54 -0.39 -0.44 -27.79
CA GLU A 54 0.55 -0.72 -28.89
C GLU A 54 0.33 -2.08 -29.57
N PHE A 55 -0.29 -3.03 -28.87
CA PHE A 55 -0.76 -4.29 -29.46
C PHE A 55 -2.28 -4.29 -29.51
N PRO A 56 -2.92 -3.64 -30.50
CA PRO A 56 -4.32 -3.90 -30.76
C PRO A 56 -4.43 -5.42 -30.89
N LYS A 57 -5.25 -6.04 -30.04
CA LYS A 57 -5.52 -7.48 -30.14
C LYS A 57 -5.93 -7.70 -31.58
N ALA A 58 -5.03 -8.28 -32.37
CA ALA A 58 -5.33 -8.75 -33.70
C ALA A 58 -6.38 -9.82 -33.47
N SER A 59 -7.64 -9.40 -33.51
CA SER A 59 -8.79 -10.25 -33.60
C SER A 59 -8.59 -10.97 -34.92
N ALA A 60 -7.92 -12.12 -34.84
CA ALA A 60 -7.93 -13.11 -35.90
C ALA A 60 -9.38 -13.59 -36.02
N ARG A 61 -10.23 -12.77 -36.65
CA ARG A 61 -11.45 -13.25 -37.27
C ARG A 61 -10.98 -14.24 -38.32
N ARG A 62 -10.94 -15.52 -37.94
CA ARG A 62 -10.89 -16.61 -38.90
C ARG A 62 -12.06 -16.38 -39.86
N PRO A 63 -11.84 -16.21 -41.16
CA PRO A 63 -12.96 -16.17 -42.09
C PRO A 63 -13.70 -17.50 -41.95
N ALA A 64 -15.01 -17.42 -41.66
CA ALA A 64 -15.88 -18.57 -41.74
C ALA A 64 -15.95 -18.96 -43.21
N HIS A 65 -15.23 -20.01 -43.58
CA HIS A 65 -15.50 -20.76 -44.81
C HIS A 65 -16.61 -21.75 -44.47
N HIS A 66 -17.83 -21.47 -44.92
CA HIS A 66 -18.82 -22.46 -45.30
C HIS A 66 -19.97 -21.81 -46.06
#